data_AF-A0A4Q6FBG1-F1
#
_entry.id   AF-A0A4Q6FBG1-F1
#
_cell.length_a   1.000
_cell.length_b   1.000
_cell.length_c   1.000
_cell.angle_alpha   90.00
_cell.angle_beta   90.00
_cell.angle_gamma   90.00
#
_symmetry.space_group_name_H-M   'P 1'
#
loop_
_entity.id
_entity.type
_entity.pdbx_description
1 polymer ?
#
loop_
_entity_poly.entity_id
_entity_poly.type
_entity_poly.pdbx_seq_one_letter_code
_entity_poly.pdbx_strand_id
1 'polypeptide(L)'
;MRRLLLALIVLVFASQEKLLAAPKLDESILRIYSYVQKPDFDSPWTTRQSERIAHMGLVVAGDKILVSAYAVRSAKHFEAERIGESKRYPLKLKMMDPVANLGILEFSEDKPEGLEPIEFGDDMEIGANCTIYQGIEGETLVPRPLRLREVQVQAGVLTSYGIPQYVLEIRKPGYGWFEPLMRNGKLVGAAISQSGSSVFAMPVSLLKRFVDEIKRDVYRPFAELGISYSSLLSPAQRRYAKADDSEEGVWVQEVKETSAFVKDLQPSDILLQVNDIPVSARGSFEHPLWGRISLVGALTDIYAGDKVTLKYMRDGAVKTVTRAIGAYQPELERVPSVIDSNPRYLIFGGLVIQELTEGLLQSWGANWRKRAPLPYLYEDAFHSWPENGGATKVLVLQRV
;
A
#
# COMPACT_ATOMS: atom_id res chain seq x y z
N MET A 1 -81.28 5.07 -4.29
CA MET A 1 -80.37 4.68 -5.39
C MET A 1 -79.16 3.97 -4.80
N ARG A 2 -78.89 2.74 -5.28
CA ARG A 2 -77.68 1.85 -5.24
C ARG A 2 -76.47 2.33 -4.39
N ARG A 3 -75.95 1.60 -3.39
CA ARG A 3 -75.23 0.27 -3.33
C ARG A 3 -73.88 0.21 -4.11
N LEU A 4 -72.89 -0.49 -3.49
CA LEU A 4 -71.56 -0.97 -3.95
C LEU A 4 -70.43 0.10 -3.91
N LEU A 5 -69.17 -0.11 -3.48
CA LEU A 5 -68.30 -1.28 -3.21
C LEU A 5 -67.13 -0.78 -2.32
N LEU A 6 -66.84 -1.31 -1.13
CA LEU A 6 -65.83 -2.34 -0.79
C LEU A 6 -64.38 -2.14 -1.33
N ALA A 7 -63.44 -2.11 -0.37
CA ALA A 7 -62.08 -2.69 -0.34
C ALA A 7 -60.97 -2.17 -1.29
N LEU A 8 -59.94 -1.53 -0.70
CA LEU A 8 -58.49 -1.51 -1.03
C LEU A 8 -57.91 -0.25 -0.33
N ILE A 9 -56.89 -0.20 0.54
CA ILE A 9 -55.65 -0.93 0.72
C ILE A 9 -55.27 -0.80 2.21
N VAL A 10 -55.32 -1.91 2.96
CA VAL A 10 -54.49 -2.11 4.16
C VAL A 10 -53.34 -2.98 3.69
N LEU A 11 -52.23 -2.34 3.32
CA LEU A 11 -50.91 -2.96 3.12
C LEU A 11 -49.92 -1.82 2.91
N VAL A 12 -49.78 -0.98 3.94
CA VAL A 12 -48.50 -0.29 4.14
C VAL A 12 -47.56 -1.41 4.55
N PHE A 13 -46.76 -1.87 3.59
CA PHE A 13 -45.61 -2.71 3.83
C PHE A 13 -44.79 -2.04 4.93
N ALA A 14 -44.88 -2.57 6.14
CA ALA A 14 -43.80 -2.50 7.08
C ALA A 14 -42.66 -3.31 6.44
N SER A 15 -41.86 -2.65 5.60
CA SER A 15 -40.48 -3.06 5.43
C SER A 15 -39.83 -2.87 6.79
N GLN A 16 -39.96 -3.88 7.66
CA GLN A 16 -38.93 -4.13 8.64
C GLN A 16 -37.66 -4.33 7.83
N GLU A 17 -36.89 -3.26 7.68
CA GLU A 17 -35.45 -3.43 7.57
C GLU A 17 -35.09 -4.29 8.77
N LYS A 18 -34.79 -5.57 8.51
CA LYS A 18 -34.05 -6.38 9.45
C LYS A 18 -32.84 -5.53 9.80
N LEU A 19 -32.86 -4.96 10.99
CA LEU A 19 -31.68 -4.41 11.62
C LEU A 19 -30.70 -5.58 11.62
N LEU A 20 -29.80 -5.62 10.64
CA LEU A 20 -28.69 -6.56 10.66
C LEU A 20 -28.05 -6.36 12.03
N ALA A 21 -28.10 -7.40 12.86
CA ALA A 21 -27.43 -7.38 14.15
C ALA A 21 -26.03 -6.82 13.91
N ALA A 22 -25.59 -5.88 14.75
CA ALA A 22 -24.24 -5.34 14.65
C ALA A 22 -23.29 -6.53 14.49
N PRO A 23 -22.41 -6.53 13.46
CA PRO A 23 -21.55 -7.68 13.25
C PRO A 23 -20.77 -7.92 14.54
N LYS A 24 -20.62 -9.18 14.94
CA LYS A 24 -19.79 -9.54 16.10
C LYS A 24 -18.32 -9.37 15.77
N LEU A 25 -17.90 -8.12 15.62
CA LEU A 25 -16.55 -7.76 15.20
C LEU A 25 -15.50 -8.15 16.25
N ASP A 26 -15.91 -8.30 17.52
CA ASP A 26 -15.04 -8.74 18.62
C ASP A 26 -14.52 -10.19 18.43
N GLU A 27 -15.18 -10.99 17.59
CA GLU A 27 -14.74 -12.35 17.23
C GLU A 27 -13.72 -12.36 16.06
N SER A 28 -13.65 -11.26 15.29
CA SER A 28 -12.80 -11.15 14.08
C SER A 28 -11.65 -10.16 14.22
N ILE A 29 -11.65 -9.34 15.26
CA ILE A 29 -10.68 -8.26 15.46
C ILE A 29 -9.94 -8.50 16.77
N LEU A 30 -8.61 -8.49 16.68
CA LEU A 30 -7.72 -8.67 17.81
C LEU A 30 -6.82 -7.44 17.98
N ARG A 31 -6.45 -7.18 19.23
CA ARG A 31 -5.34 -6.28 19.53
C ARG A 31 -4.05 -7.09 19.44
N ILE A 32 -3.08 -6.56 18.73
CA ILE A 32 -1.77 -7.17 18.54
C ILE A 32 -0.72 -6.29 19.18
N TYR A 33 0.17 -6.91 19.95
CA TYR A 33 1.37 -6.29 20.50
C TYR A 33 2.59 -6.83 19.76
N SER A 34 3.31 -5.95 19.10
CA SER A 34 4.57 -6.25 18.41
C SER A 34 5.72 -5.65 19.20
N TYR A 35 6.68 -6.48 19.62
CA TYR A 35 7.86 -6.07 20.36
C TYR A 35 9.02 -5.89 19.39
N VAL A 36 9.21 -4.65 18.95
CA VAL A 36 10.06 -4.25 17.83
C VAL A 36 11.44 -3.84 18.33
N GLN A 37 12.47 -4.40 17.69
CA GLN A 37 13.85 -4.02 17.94
C GLN A 37 14.52 -3.68 16.60
N LYS A 38 14.61 -2.37 16.32
CA LYS A 38 15.14 -1.86 15.04
C LYS A 38 16.68 -1.85 15.02
N PRO A 39 17.31 -2.00 13.85
CA PRO A 39 18.73 -1.78 13.71
C PRO A 39 19.09 -0.32 14.07
N ASP A 40 20.29 -0.11 14.56
CA ASP A 40 20.82 1.23 14.81
C ASP A 40 21.72 1.68 13.65
N PHE A 41 21.21 2.54 12.77
CA PHE A 41 21.99 3.04 11.63
C PHE A 41 23.18 3.94 12.04
N ASP A 42 23.19 4.49 13.26
CA ASP A 42 24.34 5.27 13.75
C ASP A 42 25.46 4.37 14.29
N SER A 43 25.09 3.17 14.75
CA SER A 43 25.99 2.12 15.21
C SER A 43 25.55 0.76 14.62
N PRO A 44 25.81 0.49 13.33
CA PRO A 44 25.17 -0.60 12.59
C PRO A 44 25.46 -2.04 13.08
N TRP A 45 26.40 -2.22 14.02
CA TRP A 45 26.61 -3.49 14.76
C TRP A 45 25.68 -3.66 15.98
N THR A 46 24.86 -2.66 16.32
CA THR A 46 23.93 -2.70 17.46
C THR A 46 22.47 -2.61 17.00
N THR A 47 21.58 -2.73 17.97
CA THR A 47 20.14 -2.51 17.81
C THR A 47 19.66 -1.46 18.81
N ARG A 48 18.58 -0.76 18.46
CA ARG A 48 17.92 0.18 19.36
C ARG A 48 17.22 -0.56 20.51
N GLN A 49 16.73 0.22 21.48
CA GLN A 49 15.90 -0.31 22.56
C GLN A 49 14.64 -0.96 21.99
N SER A 50 14.17 -2.01 22.66
CA SER A 50 12.93 -2.69 22.29
C SER A 50 11.75 -1.78 22.60
N GLU A 51 10.87 -1.60 21.63
CA GLU A 51 9.64 -0.81 21.73
C GLU A 51 8.43 -1.72 21.53
N ARG A 52 7.36 -1.48 22.28
CA ARG A 52 6.09 -2.19 22.08
C ARG A 52 5.16 -1.33 21.23
N ILE A 53 4.77 -1.84 20.07
CA ILE A 53 3.75 -1.26 19.21
C ILE A 53 2.43 -2.02 19.41
N ALA A 54 1.37 -1.31 19.74
CA ALA A 54 0.01 -1.87 19.76
C ALA A 54 -0.71 -1.49 18.47
N HIS A 55 -1.32 -2.48 17.80
CA HIS A 55 -2.06 -2.29 16.56
C HIS A 55 -3.20 -3.29 16.47
N MET A 56 -4.06 -3.13 15.46
CA MET A 56 -5.15 -4.05 15.20
C MET A 56 -4.68 -5.20 14.30
N GLY A 57 -5.34 -6.35 14.43
CA GLY A 57 -5.20 -7.51 13.57
C GLY A 57 -6.57 -8.08 13.21
N LEU A 58 -6.71 -8.55 11.97
CA LEU A 58 -7.97 -9.07 11.44
C LEU A 58 -7.85 -10.57 11.23
N VAL A 59 -8.73 -11.36 11.84
CA VAL A 59 -8.81 -12.80 11.58
C VAL A 59 -9.28 -12.99 10.13
N VAL A 60 -8.51 -13.68 9.29
CA VAL A 60 -8.84 -13.91 7.86
C VAL A 60 -9.01 -15.39 7.51
N ALA A 61 -8.51 -16.27 8.37
CA ALA A 61 -8.77 -17.70 8.39
C ALA A 61 -8.54 -18.16 9.83
N GLY A 62 -9.17 -19.25 10.31
CA GLY A 62 -9.33 -19.55 11.74
C GLY A 62 -8.08 -19.49 12.66
N ASP A 63 -6.85 -19.50 12.13
CA ASP A 63 -5.59 -19.28 12.87
C ASP A 63 -4.70 -18.16 12.30
N LYS A 64 -5.13 -17.45 11.24
CA LYS A 64 -4.36 -16.45 10.49
C LYS A 64 -4.90 -15.06 10.74
N ILE A 65 -4.00 -14.16 11.13
CA ILE A 65 -4.30 -12.77 11.45
C ILE A 65 -3.58 -11.88 10.45
N LEU A 66 -4.36 -11.16 9.65
CA LEU A 66 -3.87 -10.11 8.76
C LEU A 66 -3.50 -8.87 9.57
N VAL A 67 -2.32 -8.33 9.30
CA VAL A 67 -1.74 -7.18 10.01
C VAL A 67 -1.01 -6.26 9.03
N SER A 68 -0.71 -5.04 9.48
CA SER A 68 0.20 -4.13 8.78
C SER A 68 1.64 -4.64 8.87
N ALA A 69 2.34 -4.76 7.73
CA ALA A 69 3.77 -5.11 7.70
C ALA A 69 4.60 -4.11 8.51
N TYR A 70 4.23 -2.82 8.48
CA TYR A 70 4.85 -1.79 9.28
C TYR A 70 4.87 -2.21 10.75
N ALA A 71 3.74 -2.63 11.30
CA ALA A 71 3.66 -2.90 12.74
C ALA A 71 4.45 -4.15 13.17
N VAL A 72 4.68 -5.10 12.27
CA VAL A 72 5.37 -6.37 12.57
C VAL A 72 6.83 -6.43 12.11
N ARG A 73 7.31 -5.43 11.36
CA ARG A 73 8.71 -5.39 10.90
C ARG A 73 9.66 -5.34 12.08
N SER A 74 10.77 -6.06 11.98
CA SER A 74 11.84 -6.09 12.99
C SER A 74 11.36 -6.47 14.41
N ALA A 75 10.16 -7.05 14.54
CA ALA A 75 9.65 -7.57 15.79
C ALA A 75 10.30 -8.91 16.13
N LYS A 76 10.56 -9.11 17.42
CA LYS A 76 11.15 -10.34 17.98
C LYS A 76 10.10 -11.23 18.65
N HIS A 77 8.97 -10.65 19.03
CA HIS A 77 7.89 -11.32 19.72
C HIS A 77 6.55 -10.64 19.40
N PHE A 78 5.48 -11.44 19.41
CA PHE A 78 4.13 -11.02 19.07
C PHE A 78 3.12 -11.62 20.03
N GLU A 79 2.13 -10.84 20.44
CA GLU A 79 1.03 -11.30 21.28
C GLU A 79 -0.30 -10.81 20.72
N ALA A 80 -1.30 -11.69 20.67
CA ALA A 80 -2.69 -11.34 20.43
C ALA A 80 -3.46 -11.26 21.75
N GLU A 81 -4.38 -10.31 21.82
CA GLU A 81 -5.32 -10.12 22.92
C GLU A 81 -6.70 -9.86 22.32
N ARG A 82 -7.71 -10.62 22.76
CA ARG A 82 -9.11 -10.35 22.37
C ARG A 82 -9.57 -9.07 23.06
N ILE A 83 -10.29 -8.22 22.33
CA ILE A 83 -10.77 -6.95 22.88
C ILE A 83 -11.71 -7.24 24.07
N GLY A 84 -11.41 -6.64 25.23
CA GLY A 84 -12.16 -6.86 26.47
C GLY A 84 -11.66 -8.01 27.33
N GLU A 85 -10.65 -8.76 26.87
CA GLU A 85 -10.00 -9.82 27.65
C GLU A 85 -8.57 -9.46 28.01
N SER A 86 -8.04 -10.07 29.08
CA SER A 86 -6.65 -9.84 29.52
C SER A 86 -5.69 -10.97 29.14
N LYS A 87 -6.21 -12.12 28.70
CA LYS A 87 -5.35 -13.26 28.32
C LYS A 87 -4.68 -12.96 26.98
N ARG A 88 -3.36 -13.16 26.95
CA ARG A 88 -2.54 -12.98 25.76
C ARG A 88 -2.12 -14.31 25.18
N TYR A 89 -2.01 -14.33 23.86
CA TYR A 89 -1.72 -15.53 23.08
C TYR A 89 -0.51 -15.27 22.18
N PRO A 90 0.55 -16.09 22.26
CA PRO A 90 1.75 -15.87 21.46
C PRO A 90 1.49 -16.11 19.98
N LEU A 91 2.03 -15.25 19.14
CA LEU A 91 1.97 -15.37 17.68
C LEU A 91 3.37 -15.52 17.07
N LYS A 92 3.42 -15.99 15.84
CA LYS A 92 4.61 -16.02 14.97
C LYS A 92 4.30 -15.38 13.64
N LEU A 93 5.30 -14.71 13.07
CA LEU A 93 5.20 -14.17 11.71
C LEU A 93 5.30 -15.31 10.70
N LYS A 94 4.27 -15.48 9.87
CA LYS A 94 4.23 -16.49 8.82
C LYS A 94 4.77 -15.93 7.51
N MET A 95 4.35 -14.73 7.15
CA MET A 95 4.73 -14.06 5.91
C MET A 95 4.53 -12.56 6.02
N MET A 96 5.31 -11.79 5.28
CA MET A 96 5.16 -10.35 5.15
C MET A 96 5.53 -9.92 3.74
N ASP A 97 4.79 -8.97 3.20
CA ASP A 97 5.16 -8.20 2.01
C ASP A 97 5.26 -6.70 2.38
N PRO A 98 6.48 -6.14 2.46
CA PRO A 98 6.69 -4.71 2.70
C PRO A 98 6.08 -3.81 1.63
N VAL A 99 6.01 -4.25 0.37
CA VAL A 99 5.42 -3.47 -0.73
C VAL A 99 3.92 -3.33 -0.49
N ALA A 100 3.23 -4.43 -0.21
CA ALA A 100 1.82 -4.41 0.19
C ALA A 100 1.56 -3.67 1.50
N ASN A 101 2.59 -3.48 2.35
CA ASN A 101 2.44 -3.17 3.76
C ASN A 101 1.53 -4.17 4.52
N LEU A 102 1.59 -5.46 4.19
CA LEU A 102 0.76 -6.50 4.79
C LEU A 102 1.58 -7.69 5.30
N GLY A 103 1.09 -8.33 6.35
CA GLY A 103 1.66 -9.56 6.89
C GLY A 103 0.60 -10.48 7.47
N ILE A 104 1.00 -11.73 7.67
CA ILE A 104 0.19 -12.76 8.33
C ILE A 104 0.91 -13.24 9.58
N LEU A 105 0.21 -13.13 10.70
CA LEU A 105 0.59 -13.79 11.94
C LEU A 105 -0.24 -15.07 12.11
N GLU A 106 0.35 -16.06 12.76
CA GLU A 106 -0.33 -17.28 13.18
C GLU A 106 -0.12 -17.51 14.68
N PHE A 107 -1.08 -18.14 15.35
CA PHE A 107 -0.91 -18.57 16.74
C PHE A 107 0.20 -19.64 16.84
N SER A 108 1.08 -19.48 17.83
CA SER A 108 2.18 -20.41 18.06
C SER A 108 1.78 -21.59 18.95
N GLU A 109 0.85 -21.36 19.87
CA GLU A 109 0.37 -22.30 20.88
C GLU A 109 -1.16 -22.28 20.90
N ASP A 110 -1.76 -21.90 22.03
CA ASP A 110 -3.20 -21.70 22.17
C ASP A 110 -3.69 -20.46 21.39
N LYS A 111 -5.00 -20.44 21.12
CA LYS A 111 -5.71 -19.30 20.55
C LYS A 111 -7.00 -19.01 21.31
N PRO A 112 -7.55 -17.78 21.22
CA PRO A 112 -8.90 -17.50 21.74
C PRO A 112 -9.94 -18.42 21.09
N GLU A 113 -10.93 -18.86 21.88
CA GLU A 113 -12.08 -19.61 21.36
C GLU A 113 -13.01 -18.70 20.55
N GLY A 114 -13.77 -19.28 19.62
CA GLY A 114 -14.80 -18.57 18.85
C GLY A 114 -14.28 -17.41 18.00
N LEU A 115 -13.08 -17.52 17.44
CA LEU A 115 -12.60 -16.58 16.43
C LEU A 115 -13.24 -16.88 15.08
N GLU A 116 -13.77 -15.84 14.45
CA GLU A 116 -14.44 -15.93 13.15
C GLU A 116 -13.73 -15.05 12.12
N PRO A 117 -13.46 -15.55 10.90
CA PRO A 117 -12.88 -14.73 9.85
C PRO A 117 -13.74 -13.52 9.50
N ILE A 118 -13.09 -12.37 9.32
CA ILE A 118 -13.76 -11.16 8.86
C ILE A 118 -14.23 -11.34 7.41
N GLU A 119 -15.48 -10.97 7.14
CA GLU A 119 -16.01 -11.01 5.78
C GLU A 119 -15.51 -9.82 4.95
N PHE A 120 -14.91 -10.11 3.80
CA PHE A 120 -14.51 -9.08 2.85
C PHE A 120 -15.71 -8.57 2.03
N GLY A 121 -15.86 -7.25 1.97
CA GLY A 121 -16.80 -6.53 1.11
C GLY A 121 -16.13 -6.09 -0.18
N ASP A 122 -16.65 -5.07 -0.83
CA ASP A 122 -16.11 -4.52 -2.08
C ASP A 122 -15.53 -3.12 -1.88
N ASP A 123 -14.70 -2.68 -2.82
CA ASP A 123 -14.14 -1.33 -2.79
C ASP A 123 -15.24 -0.28 -2.79
N MET A 124 -14.98 0.81 -2.09
CA MET A 124 -15.90 1.92 -1.97
C MET A 124 -15.77 2.90 -3.14
N GLU A 125 -16.91 3.38 -3.61
CA GLU A 125 -17.01 4.58 -4.45
C GLU A 125 -16.77 5.86 -3.63
N ILE A 126 -16.24 6.90 -4.28
CA ILE A 126 -16.06 8.21 -3.62
C ILE A 126 -17.41 8.73 -3.10
N GLY A 127 -17.41 9.22 -1.86
CA GLY A 127 -18.61 9.70 -1.18
C GLY A 127 -19.39 8.61 -0.44
N ALA A 128 -19.00 7.34 -0.53
CA ALA A 128 -19.57 6.27 0.28
C ALA A 128 -19.29 6.47 1.78
N ASN A 129 -20.25 6.05 2.61
CA ASN A 129 -20.10 6.01 4.06
C ASN A 129 -19.59 4.64 4.52
N CYS A 130 -18.74 4.63 5.53
CA CYS A 130 -18.27 3.45 6.25
C CYS A 130 -18.16 3.76 7.74
N THR A 131 -17.77 2.76 8.53
CA THR A 131 -17.48 2.94 9.96
C THR A 131 -16.10 2.35 10.25
N ILE A 132 -15.21 3.15 10.82
CA ILE A 132 -13.92 2.66 11.34
C ILE A 132 -14.13 2.16 12.77
N TYR A 133 -13.52 1.02 13.12
CA TYR A 133 -13.58 0.45 14.47
C TYR A 133 -12.20 0.46 15.10
N GLN A 134 -12.06 1.11 16.26
CA GLN A 134 -10.79 1.20 16.99
C GLN A 134 -10.90 0.50 18.34
N GLY A 135 -9.90 -0.31 18.67
CA GLY A 135 -9.83 -1.05 19.93
C GLY A 135 -8.44 -1.06 20.57
N ILE A 136 -7.53 -0.16 20.20
CA ILE A 136 -6.13 -0.22 20.68
C ILE A 136 -6.03 0.13 22.17
N GLU A 137 -6.74 1.17 22.62
CA GLU A 137 -6.62 1.70 23.99
C GLU A 137 -7.77 1.31 24.92
N GLY A 138 -8.89 0.78 24.40
CA GLY A 138 -10.13 0.55 25.16
C GLY A 138 -10.51 -0.92 25.27
N GLU A 139 -11.34 -1.26 26.25
CA GLU A 139 -11.85 -2.63 26.45
C GLU A 139 -12.98 -2.99 25.47
N THR A 140 -13.41 -2.05 24.63
CA THR A 140 -14.46 -2.24 23.62
C THR A 140 -14.05 -1.64 22.29
N LEU A 141 -14.60 -2.17 21.20
CA LEU A 141 -14.46 -1.56 19.88
C LEU A 141 -15.30 -0.29 19.81
N VAL A 142 -14.65 0.84 19.51
CA VAL A 142 -15.30 2.14 19.37
C VAL A 142 -15.57 2.41 17.89
N PRO A 143 -16.86 2.42 17.44
CA PRO A 143 -17.20 2.77 16.07
C PRO A 143 -17.13 4.27 15.84
N ARG A 144 -16.67 4.68 14.66
CA ARG A 144 -16.84 6.06 14.16
C ARG A 144 -17.26 6.07 12.69
N PRO A 145 -18.36 6.75 12.34
CA PRO A 145 -18.76 6.88 10.95
C PRO A 145 -17.75 7.77 10.21
N LEU A 146 -17.38 7.36 9.01
CA LEU A 146 -16.51 8.08 8.09
C LEU A 146 -17.14 8.10 6.70
N ARG A 147 -16.65 9.02 5.87
CA ARG A 147 -17.02 9.12 4.46
C ARG A 147 -15.77 9.17 3.60
N LEU A 148 -15.71 8.33 2.57
CA LEU A 148 -14.61 8.36 1.62
C LEU A 148 -14.63 9.68 0.85
N ARG A 149 -13.55 10.47 0.94
CA ARG A 149 -13.47 11.79 0.30
C ARG A 149 -12.84 11.72 -1.08
N GLU A 150 -11.77 10.94 -1.19
CA GLU A 150 -10.97 10.79 -2.41
C GLU A 150 -10.11 9.53 -2.29
N VAL A 151 -9.52 9.14 -3.41
CA VAL A 151 -8.48 8.11 -3.47
C VAL A 151 -7.22 8.75 -4.05
N GLN A 152 -6.12 8.65 -3.30
CA GLN A 152 -4.82 9.15 -3.72
C GLN A 152 -3.88 7.99 -3.96
N VAL A 153 -3.08 8.04 -5.02
CA VAL A 153 -1.97 7.10 -5.21
C VAL A 153 -0.74 7.70 -4.53
N GLN A 154 -0.26 7.05 -3.48
CA GLN A 154 0.87 7.50 -2.66
C GLN A 154 1.90 6.39 -2.51
N ALA A 155 3.13 6.74 -2.17
CA ALA A 155 4.14 5.75 -1.80
C ALA A 155 3.62 4.84 -0.67
N GLY A 156 3.99 3.56 -0.74
CA GLY A 156 3.73 2.59 0.31
C GLY A 156 4.38 3.00 1.63
N VAL A 157 3.92 2.38 2.72
CA VAL A 157 4.41 2.76 4.06
C VAL A 157 5.88 2.38 4.27
N LEU A 158 6.34 1.31 3.61
CA LEU A 158 7.69 0.74 3.78
C LEU A 158 8.56 0.79 2.52
N THR A 159 8.01 1.24 1.39
CA THR A 159 8.68 1.28 0.08
C THR A 159 8.18 2.45 -0.74
N SER A 160 8.89 2.81 -1.80
CA SER A 160 8.50 3.90 -2.71
C SER A 160 7.46 3.49 -3.77
N TYR A 161 6.88 2.29 -3.67
CA TYR A 161 5.85 1.80 -4.60
C TYR A 161 4.52 2.56 -4.48
N GLY A 162 3.92 2.98 -5.60
CA GLY A 162 2.67 3.73 -5.58
C GLY A 162 1.44 2.86 -5.36
N ILE A 163 0.67 3.14 -4.31
CA ILE A 163 -0.51 2.37 -3.89
C ILE A 163 -1.72 3.31 -3.77
N PRO A 164 -2.90 2.94 -4.32
CA PRO A 164 -4.15 3.63 -4.03
C PRO A 164 -4.49 3.58 -2.53
N GLN A 165 -4.75 4.75 -1.95
CA GLN A 165 -5.13 4.91 -0.55
C GLN A 165 -6.40 5.75 -0.46
N TYR A 166 -7.38 5.26 0.28
CA TYR A 166 -8.56 6.01 0.68
C TYR A 166 -8.18 7.13 1.62
N VAL A 167 -8.74 8.32 1.40
CA VAL A 167 -8.57 9.46 2.29
C VAL A 167 -9.91 9.73 2.99
N LEU A 168 -9.90 9.64 4.32
CA LEU A 168 -11.07 9.84 5.17
C LEU A 168 -10.77 10.92 6.20
N GLU A 169 -11.73 11.80 6.48
CA GLU A 169 -11.54 12.88 7.46
C GLU A 169 -11.83 12.39 8.88
N ILE A 170 -10.85 12.53 9.78
CA ILE A 170 -11.02 12.32 11.21
C ILE A 170 -10.12 13.28 12.01
N ARG A 171 -10.74 14.06 12.90
CA ARG A 171 -10.04 15.08 13.70
C ARG A 171 -9.35 14.54 14.94
N LYS A 172 -9.78 13.37 15.43
CA LYS A 172 -9.18 12.74 16.61
C LYS A 172 -7.87 12.06 16.19
N PRO A 173 -6.74 12.32 16.86
CA PRO A 173 -5.50 11.59 16.61
C PRO A 173 -5.60 10.13 17.11
N GLY A 174 -4.65 9.30 16.66
CA GLY A 174 -4.46 7.93 17.14
C GLY A 174 -5.01 6.85 16.22
N TYR A 175 -5.27 7.16 14.95
CA TYR A 175 -5.67 6.18 13.93
C TYR A 175 -4.50 5.84 13.00
N GLY A 176 -4.69 4.81 12.15
CA GLY A 176 -3.69 4.38 11.18
C GLY A 176 -2.88 3.16 11.63
N TRP A 177 -3.42 2.42 12.60
CA TRP A 177 -2.80 1.24 13.20
C TRP A 177 -3.56 -0.03 12.82
N PHE A 178 -3.97 -0.11 11.55
CA PHE A 178 -4.67 -1.23 10.93
C PHE A 178 -6.14 -1.38 11.35
N GLU A 179 -6.79 -0.29 11.79
CA GLU A 179 -8.22 -0.32 12.12
C GLU A 179 -9.08 -0.70 10.90
N PRO A 180 -10.02 -1.64 11.02
CA PRO A 180 -10.88 -2.02 9.92
C PRO A 180 -11.95 -0.97 9.64
N LEU A 181 -12.19 -0.73 8.36
CA LEU A 181 -13.31 0.05 7.84
C LEU A 181 -14.40 -0.94 7.43
N MET A 182 -15.59 -0.80 8.01
CA MET A 182 -16.74 -1.67 7.74
C MET A 182 -17.86 -0.92 7.02
N ARG A 183 -18.53 -1.59 6.09
CA ARG A 183 -19.77 -1.14 5.42
C ARG A 183 -20.67 -2.35 5.22
N ASN A 184 -21.95 -2.24 5.59
CA ASN A 184 -22.93 -3.33 5.46
C ASN A 184 -22.46 -4.66 6.08
N GLY A 185 -21.78 -4.58 7.23
CA GLY A 185 -21.24 -5.73 7.94
C GLY A 185 -19.97 -6.36 7.36
N LYS A 186 -19.42 -5.81 6.27
CA LYS A 186 -18.23 -6.34 5.59
C LYS A 186 -17.07 -5.35 5.60
N LEU A 187 -15.85 -5.88 5.57
CA LEU A 187 -14.61 -5.12 5.52
C LEU A 187 -14.48 -4.45 4.15
N VAL A 188 -14.25 -3.14 4.13
CA VAL A 188 -14.07 -2.35 2.90
C VAL A 188 -12.70 -1.65 2.84
N GLY A 189 -11.88 -1.80 3.88
CA GLY A 189 -10.49 -1.34 3.90
C GLY A 189 -9.89 -1.40 5.31
N ALA A 190 -8.62 -1.03 5.44
CA ALA A 190 -7.94 -0.93 6.74
C ALA A 190 -7.08 0.33 6.82
N ALA A 191 -7.18 1.08 7.92
CA ALA A 191 -6.41 2.30 8.13
C ALA A 191 -4.90 2.00 8.31
N ILE A 192 -4.02 2.70 7.61
CA ILE A 192 -2.57 2.43 7.61
C ILE A 192 -1.72 3.61 8.09
N SER A 193 -2.28 4.82 8.10
CA SER A 193 -1.60 6.00 8.63
C SER A 193 -2.59 7.14 8.91
N GLN A 194 -2.13 8.15 9.64
CA GLN A 194 -2.85 9.38 9.85
C GLN A 194 -1.90 10.57 9.68
N SER A 195 -2.35 11.59 8.95
CA SER A 195 -1.64 12.87 8.83
C SER A 195 -2.63 14.02 8.98
N GLY A 196 -2.40 14.88 9.97
CA GLY A 196 -3.34 15.95 10.31
C GLY A 196 -4.73 15.38 10.63
N SER A 197 -5.74 15.87 9.92
CA SER A 197 -7.14 15.43 10.04
C SER A 197 -7.53 14.34 9.04
N SER A 198 -6.56 13.71 8.37
CA SER A 198 -6.81 12.68 7.37
C SER A 198 -6.27 11.33 7.84
N VAL A 199 -7.11 10.31 7.78
CA VAL A 199 -6.69 8.91 7.85
C VAL A 199 -6.59 8.36 6.44
N PHE A 200 -5.48 7.67 6.19
CA PHE A 200 -5.26 6.93 4.96
C PHE A 200 -5.55 5.46 5.20
N ALA A 201 -6.32 4.84 4.32
CA ALA A 201 -6.68 3.43 4.42
C ALA A 201 -6.40 2.69 3.11
N MET A 202 -6.01 1.43 3.23
CA MET A 202 -5.85 0.51 2.12
C MET A 202 -7.23 0.02 1.64
N PRO A 203 -7.54 0.10 0.34
CA PRO A 203 -8.74 -0.51 -0.25
C PRO A 203 -8.81 -2.02 0.00
N VAL A 204 -10.02 -2.56 0.09
CA VAL A 204 -10.23 -4.00 0.37
C VAL A 204 -9.72 -4.89 -0.75
N SER A 205 -9.75 -4.44 -2.00
CA SER A 205 -9.17 -5.17 -3.14
C SER A 205 -7.71 -5.55 -2.92
N LEU A 206 -6.90 -4.66 -2.34
CA LEU A 206 -5.49 -4.94 -2.03
C LEU A 206 -5.33 -5.92 -0.86
N LEU A 207 -6.21 -5.84 0.14
CA LEU A 207 -6.24 -6.80 1.25
C LEU A 207 -6.61 -8.20 0.73
N LYS A 208 -7.65 -8.31 -0.10
CA LYS A 208 -8.08 -9.55 -0.77
C LYS A 208 -6.95 -10.12 -1.62
N ARG A 209 -6.35 -9.28 -2.47
CA ARG A 209 -5.21 -9.66 -3.32
C ARG A 209 -4.13 -10.36 -2.50
N PHE A 210 -3.70 -9.76 -1.39
CA PHE A 210 -2.67 -10.35 -0.54
C PHE A 210 -3.14 -11.67 0.08
N VAL A 211 -4.33 -11.71 0.68
CA VAL A 211 -4.88 -12.91 1.34
C VAL A 211 -5.12 -14.06 0.36
N ASP A 212 -5.43 -13.78 -0.91
CA ASP A 212 -5.60 -14.80 -1.94
C ASP A 212 -4.25 -15.29 -2.49
N GLU A 213 -3.28 -14.40 -2.71
CA GLU A 213 -1.96 -14.79 -3.22
C GLU A 213 -1.16 -15.66 -2.23
N ILE A 214 -1.30 -15.45 -0.92
CA ILE A 214 -0.64 -16.30 0.08
C ILE A 214 -1.19 -17.74 0.12
N LYS A 215 -2.35 -18.01 -0.50
CA LYS A 215 -2.91 -19.36 -0.61
C LYS A 215 -2.26 -20.15 -1.75
N ARG A 216 -1.53 -19.48 -2.64
CA ARG A 216 -0.85 -20.10 -3.78
C ARG A 216 0.49 -20.69 -3.33
N ASP A 217 0.96 -21.70 -4.05
CA ASP A 217 2.29 -22.28 -3.82
C ASP A 217 3.42 -21.26 -4.04
N VAL A 218 3.22 -20.36 -5.01
CA VAL A 218 4.15 -19.29 -5.35
C VAL A 218 3.42 -17.96 -5.26
N TYR A 219 3.84 -17.14 -4.30
CA TYR A 219 3.36 -15.78 -4.12
C TYR A 219 3.80 -14.89 -5.30
N ARG A 220 2.88 -14.17 -5.94
CA ARG A 220 3.22 -13.21 -6.99
C ARG A 220 3.17 -11.77 -6.46
N PRO A 221 4.33 -11.12 -6.28
CA PRO A 221 4.39 -9.77 -5.75
C PRO A 221 3.82 -8.74 -6.74
N PHE A 222 3.75 -7.49 -6.27
CA PHE A 222 3.48 -6.34 -7.12
C PHE A 222 4.49 -6.24 -8.25
N ALA A 223 4.01 -5.87 -9.43
CA ALA A 223 4.85 -5.73 -10.61
C ALA A 223 5.31 -4.28 -10.80
N GLU A 224 6.42 -4.11 -11.51
CA GLU A 224 6.95 -2.80 -11.89
C GLU A 224 7.03 -2.66 -13.41
N LEU A 225 6.49 -1.55 -13.94
CA LEU A 225 6.69 -1.17 -15.35
C LEU A 225 8.12 -0.69 -15.63
N GLY A 226 8.73 0.01 -14.67
CA GLY A 226 10.07 0.56 -14.78
C GLY A 226 10.16 1.71 -15.77
N ILE A 227 9.15 2.59 -15.79
CA ILE A 227 9.05 3.75 -16.68
C ILE A 227 8.72 4.99 -15.84
N SER A 228 9.48 6.07 -16.02
CA SER A 228 9.15 7.39 -15.50
C SER A 228 8.57 8.23 -16.62
N TYR A 229 7.63 9.09 -16.27
CA TYR A 229 6.93 9.88 -17.26
C TYR A 229 6.55 11.26 -16.74
N SER A 230 6.36 12.19 -17.66
CA SER A 230 5.83 13.53 -17.40
C SER A 230 4.59 13.82 -18.24
N SER A 231 3.83 14.83 -17.82
CA SER A 231 2.62 15.24 -18.53
C SER A 231 2.92 15.73 -19.94
N LEU A 232 2.06 15.42 -20.92
CA LEU A 232 2.16 15.86 -22.31
C LEU A 232 1.28 17.11 -22.59
N LEU A 233 1.28 18.07 -21.66
CA LEU A 233 0.42 19.26 -21.77
C LEU A 233 0.98 20.33 -22.72
N SER A 234 2.30 20.38 -22.87
CA SER A 234 2.98 21.41 -23.67
C SER A 234 2.78 21.17 -25.17
N PRO A 235 2.23 22.14 -25.93
CA PRO A 235 2.14 22.04 -27.39
C PRO A 235 3.52 21.92 -28.07
N ALA A 236 4.57 22.52 -27.48
CA ALA A 236 5.92 22.41 -28.00
C ALA A 236 6.48 21.00 -27.82
N GLN A 237 6.18 20.34 -26.70
CA GLN A 237 6.58 18.96 -26.44
C GLN A 237 5.86 17.99 -27.39
N ARG A 238 4.56 18.21 -27.65
CA ARG A 238 3.81 17.45 -28.65
C ARG A 238 4.39 17.59 -30.05
N ARG A 239 4.66 18.83 -30.49
CA ARG A 239 5.34 19.10 -31.77
C ARG A 239 6.66 18.37 -31.91
N TYR A 240 7.48 18.43 -30.87
CA TYR A 240 8.78 17.77 -30.87
C TYR A 240 8.66 16.25 -31.03
N ALA A 241 7.68 15.61 -30.37
CA ALA A 241 7.39 14.19 -30.52
C ALA A 241 6.58 13.82 -31.79
N LYS A 242 6.22 14.81 -32.62
CA LYS A 242 5.31 14.65 -33.78
C LYS A 242 3.95 14.08 -33.36
N ALA A 243 3.42 14.59 -32.26
CA ALA A 243 2.16 14.17 -31.64
C ALA A 243 1.21 15.36 -31.44
N ASP A 244 1.26 16.33 -32.35
CA ASP A 244 0.45 17.55 -32.35
C ASP A 244 -1.03 17.30 -32.07
N ASP A 245 -1.58 16.29 -32.75
CA ASP A 245 -2.99 15.90 -32.68
C ASP A 245 -3.30 14.97 -31.49
N SER A 246 -2.31 14.60 -30.67
CA SER A 246 -2.51 13.74 -29.51
C SER A 246 -2.96 14.57 -28.30
N GLU A 247 -4.17 14.33 -27.84
CA GLU A 247 -4.69 14.90 -26.57
C GLU A 247 -4.46 13.97 -25.37
N GLU A 248 -3.89 12.79 -25.62
CA GLU A 248 -3.67 11.72 -24.65
C GLU A 248 -2.20 11.29 -24.62
N GLY A 249 -1.87 10.57 -23.56
CA GLY A 249 -0.57 9.97 -23.31
C GLY A 249 0.39 10.81 -22.48
N VAL A 250 1.42 10.15 -21.97
CA VAL A 250 2.47 10.78 -21.19
C VAL A 250 3.82 10.64 -21.87
N TRP A 251 4.68 11.64 -21.66
CA TRP A 251 6.04 11.63 -22.18
C TRP A 251 6.91 10.71 -21.34
N VAL A 252 7.49 9.68 -21.96
CA VAL A 252 8.47 8.79 -21.32
C VAL A 252 9.76 9.56 -21.09
N GLN A 253 10.14 9.74 -19.83
CA GLN A 253 11.39 10.40 -19.45
C GLN A 253 12.53 9.39 -19.47
N GLU A 254 12.37 8.29 -18.74
CA GLU A 254 13.39 7.25 -18.61
C GLU A 254 12.75 5.86 -18.54
N VAL A 255 13.52 4.85 -18.93
CA VAL A 255 13.14 3.43 -18.84
C VAL A 255 14.23 2.72 -18.04
N LYS A 256 13.86 2.10 -16.91
CA LYS A 256 14.80 1.36 -16.05
C LYS A 256 15.48 0.26 -16.85
N GLU A 257 16.76 0.00 -16.55
CA GLU A 257 17.51 -1.12 -17.14
C GLU A 257 16.85 -2.47 -16.84
N THR A 258 16.17 -2.57 -15.70
CA THR A 258 15.43 -3.75 -15.24
C THR A 258 14.01 -3.84 -15.82
N SER A 259 13.55 -2.82 -16.55
CA SER A 259 12.22 -2.85 -17.17
C SER A 259 12.14 -3.94 -18.24
N ALA A 260 11.00 -4.65 -18.28
CA ALA A 260 10.70 -5.59 -19.35
C ALA A 260 10.62 -4.91 -20.74
N PHE A 261 10.47 -3.58 -20.78
CA PHE A 261 10.31 -2.77 -21.99
C PHE A 261 11.57 -1.98 -22.37
N VAL A 262 12.72 -2.19 -21.69
CA VAL A 262 13.97 -1.44 -21.94
C VAL A 262 14.46 -1.52 -23.39
N LYS A 263 14.13 -2.59 -24.11
CA LYS A 263 14.48 -2.77 -25.53
C LYS A 263 13.44 -2.21 -26.51
N ASP A 264 12.26 -1.86 -26.01
CA ASP A 264 11.09 -1.50 -26.82
C ASP A 264 10.80 0.01 -26.75
N LEU A 265 10.86 0.56 -25.54
CA LEU A 265 10.66 1.97 -25.24
C LEU A 265 11.98 2.70 -25.12
N GLN A 266 11.95 4.00 -25.38
CA GLN A 266 13.08 4.90 -25.17
C GLN A 266 12.58 6.26 -24.65
N PRO A 267 13.46 7.07 -24.03
CA PRO A 267 13.15 8.45 -23.72
C PRO A 267 12.56 9.18 -24.93
N SER A 268 11.53 10.01 -24.69
CA SER A 268 10.76 10.74 -25.71
C SER A 268 9.64 9.97 -26.43
N ASP A 269 9.45 8.69 -26.14
CA ASP A 269 8.21 8.02 -26.53
C ASP A 269 7.01 8.62 -25.80
N ILE A 270 5.83 8.55 -26.40
CA ILE A 270 4.58 8.89 -25.73
C ILE A 270 3.85 7.60 -25.37
N LEU A 271 3.71 7.29 -24.08
CA LEU A 271 2.91 6.17 -23.61
C LEU A 271 1.42 6.57 -23.66
N LEU A 272 0.66 5.91 -24.53
CA LEU A 272 -0.76 6.20 -24.78
C LEU A 272 -1.69 5.30 -23.97
N GLN A 273 -1.32 4.04 -23.76
CA GLN A 273 -2.18 3.02 -23.16
C GLN A 273 -1.37 1.95 -22.43
N VAL A 274 -1.88 1.47 -21.29
CA VAL A 274 -1.37 0.30 -20.57
C VAL A 274 -2.50 -0.73 -20.51
N ASN A 275 -2.31 -1.92 -21.07
CA ASN A 275 -3.36 -2.89 -21.36
C ASN A 275 -4.52 -2.20 -22.11
N ASP A 276 -5.74 -2.24 -21.57
CA ASP A 276 -6.92 -1.59 -22.12
C ASP A 276 -7.21 -0.22 -21.47
N ILE A 277 -6.26 0.32 -20.70
CA ILE A 277 -6.42 1.57 -19.94
C ILE A 277 -5.75 2.72 -20.71
N PRO A 278 -6.54 3.66 -21.28
CA PRO A 278 -5.99 4.85 -21.91
C PRO A 278 -5.38 5.77 -20.87
N VAL A 279 -4.28 6.42 -21.24
CA VAL A 279 -3.52 7.32 -20.36
C VAL A 279 -3.81 8.75 -20.78
N SER A 280 -4.28 9.59 -19.86
CA SER A 280 -4.50 11.01 -20.14
C SER A 280 -3.18 11.79 -20.30
N ALA A 281 -3.24 12.99 -20.88
CA ALA A 281 -2.08 13.90 -20.94
C ALA A 281 -1.47 14.27 -19.58
N ARG A 282 -2.17 14.00 -18.47
CA ARG A 282 -1.69 14.24 -17.10
C ARG A 282 -1.16 12.98 -16.40
N GLY A 283 -1.17 11.82 -17.07
CA GLY A 283 -0.72 10.56 -16.48
C GLY A 283 -1.72 9.92 -15.52
N SER A 284 -3.00 10.12 -15.78
CA SER A 284 -4.11 9.54 -15.04
C SER A 284 -5.03 8.73 -15.95
N PHE A 285 -5.84 7.88 -15.34
CA PHE A 285 -6.90 7.13 -16.02
C PHE A 285 -8.23 7.27 -15.26
N GLU A 286 -9.33 6.89 -15.91
CA GLU A 286 -10.66 6.93 -15.31
C GLU A 286 -10.95 5.59 -14.61
N HIS A 287 -10.88 5.56 -13.28
CA HIS A 287 -11.22 4.39 -12.49
C HIS A 287 -12.74 4.31 -12.27
N PRO A 288 -13.40 3.14 -12.46
CA PRO A 288 -14.86 3.02 -12.36
C PRO A 288 -15.48 3.48 -11.02
N LEU A 289 -14.75 3.35 -9.91
CA LEU A 289 -15.23 3.71 -8.57
C LEU A 289 -14.66 5.04 -8.04
N TRP A 290 -13.50 5.45 -8.55
CA TRP A 290 -12.70 6.52 -7.94
C TRP A 290 -12.55 7.74 -8.85
N GLY A 291 -13.16 7.70 -10.03
CA GLY A 291 -12.95 8.71 -11.05
C GLY A 291 -11.48 8.76 -11.46
N ARG A 292 -10.98 9.97 -11.74
CA ARG A 292 -9.64 10.15 -12.28
C ARG A 292 -8.54 10.03 -11.22
N ILE A 293 -7.72 8.99 -11.31
CA ILE A 293 -6.55 8.76 -10.44
C ILE A 293 -5.28 8.49 -11.27
N SER A 294 -4.10 8.57 -10.64
CA SER A 294 -2.82 8.30 -11.30
C SER A 294 -2.78 6.91 -11.95
N LEU A 295 -2.19 6.82 -13.15
CA LEU A 295 -1.96 5.54 -13.86
C LEU A 295 -1.20 4.52 -13.01
N VAL A 296 -0.31 4.98 -12.11
CA VAL A 296 0.41 4.10 -11.18
C VAL A 296 -0.54 3.25 -10.35
N GLY A 297 -1.74 3.76 -10.03
CA GLY A 297 -2.76 3.00 -9.31
C GLY A 297 -3.29 1.79 -10.07
N ALA A 298 -3.26 1.78 -11.41
CA ALA A 298 -3.66 0.61 -12.19
C ALA A 298 -2.63 -0.53 -12.13
N LEU A 299 -1.39 -0.23 -11.73
CA LEU A 299 -0.34 -1.25 -11.64
C LEU A 299 -0.55 -2.21 -10.46
N THR A 300 -1.34 -1.81 -9.46
CA THR A 300 -1.62 -2.65 -8.29
C THR A 300 -2.45 -3.89 -8.62
N ASP A 301 -3.17 -3.86 -9.74
CA ASP A 301 -3.96 -4.99 -10.24
C ASP A 301 -3.11 -5.99 -11.05
N ILE A 302 -1.87 -5.64 -11.36
CA ILE A 302 -0.96 -6.45 -12.16
C ILE A 302 -0.02 -7.23 -11.25
N TYR A 303 0.11 -8.52 -11.50
CA TYR A 303 0.99 -9.39 -10.75
C TYR A 303 2.27 -9.64 -11.52
N ALA A 304 3.37 -9.83 -10.80
CA ALA A 304 4.62 -10.23 -11.42
C ALA A 304 4.43 -11.51 -12.25
N GLY A 305 4.94 -11.49 -13.48
CA GLY A 305 4.78 -12.54 -14.49
C GLY A 305 3.58 -12.36 -15.43
N ASP A 306 2.65 -11.44 -15.14
CA ASP A 306 1.55 -11.14 -16.06
C ASP A 306 2.07 -10.47 -17.34
N LYS A 307 1.36 -10.68 -18.45
CA LYS A 307 1.65 -10.00 -19.71
C LYS A 307 0.97 -8.64 -19.73
N VAL A 308 1.75 -7.60 -20.00
CA VAL A 308 1.27 -6.23 -20.17
C VAL A 308 1.51 -5.77 -21.60
N THR A 309 0.49 -5.15 -22.17
CA THR A 309 0.55 -4.55 -23.51
C THR A 309 0.65 -3.04 -23.38
N LEU A 310 1.69 -2.44 -23.95
CA LEU A 310 1.83 -0.98 -24.03
C LEU A 310 1.53 -0.51 -25.44
N LYS A 311 0.68 0.50 -25.57
CA LYS A 311 0.52 1.28 -26.80
C LYS A 311 1.28 2.59 -26.62
N TYR A 312 2.19 2.87 -27.54
CA TYR A 312 3.02 4.07 -27.47
C TYR A 312 3.22 4.69 -28.85
N MET A 313 3.61 5.95 -28.90
CA MET A 313 3.89 6.67 -30.14
C MET A 313 5.37 7.07 -30.18
N ARG A 314 5.99 6.88 -31.34
CA ARG A 314 7.36 7.33 -31.64
C ARG A 314 7.36 7.97 -33.02
N ASP A 315 7.84 9.20 -33.11
CA ASP A 315 7.90 9.95 -34.38
C ASP A 315 6.54 10.02 -35.10
N GLY A 316 5.44 10.16 -34.35
CA GLY A 316 4.07 10.17 -34.90
C GLY A 316 3.51 8.79 -35.26
N ALA A 317 4.32 7.72 -35.23
CA ALA A 317 3.87 6.36 -35.51
C ALA A 317 3.46 5.64 -34.22
N VAL A 318 2.24 5.12 -34.18
CA VAL A 318 1.74 4.30 -33.07
C VAL A 318 2.30 2.88 -33.17
N LYS A 319 2.79 2.37 -32.06
CA LYS A 319 3.34 1.04 -31.88
C LYS A 319 2.67 0.34 -30.70
N THR A 320 2.75 -0.99 -30.71
CA THR A 320 2.23 -1.81 -29.63
C THR A 320 3.24 -2.91 -29.31
N VAL A 321 3.47 -3.13 -28.02
CA VAL A 321 4.37 -4.18 -27.55
C VAL A 321 3.79 -4.88 -26.34
N THR A 322 3.95 -6.19 -26.27
CA THR A 322 3.51 -7.01 -25.13
C THR A 322 4.72 -7.70 -24.52
N ARG A 323 4.87 -7.59 -23.19
CA ARG A 323 5.94 -8.24 -22.42
C ARG A 323 5.37 -8.82 -21.12
N ALA A 324 5.98 -9.90 -20.64
CA ALA A 324 5.77 -10.32 -19.27
C ALA A 324 6.57 -9.40 -18.35
N ILE A 325 5.93 -8.83 -17.32
CA ILE A 325 6.57 -7.84 -16.44
C ILE A 325 7.06 -8.48 -15.14
N GLY A 326 8.18 -7.97 -14.63
CA GLY A 326 8.83 -8.48 -13.42
C GLY A 326 8.24 -7.91 -12.13
N ALA A 327 8.68 -8.46 -11.01
CA ALA A 327 8.39 -7.93 -9.68
C ALA A 327 9.04 -6.57 -9.46
N TYR A 328 8.41 -5.72 -8.67
CA TYR A 328 9.09 -4.57 -8.07
C TYR A 328 10.12 -5.06 -7.06
N GLN A 329 11.37 -4.63 -7.22
CA GLN A 329 12.52 -5.07 -6.43
C GLN A 329 13.24 -3.86 -5.81
N PRO A 330 12.73 -3.30 -4.71
CA PRO A 330 13.31 -2.12 -4.08
C PRO A 330 14.75 -2.35 -3.60
N GLU A 331 15.16 -3.59 -3.35
CA GLU A 331 16.54 -3.95 -3.01
C GLU A 331 17.52 -3.79 -4.16
N LEU A 332 17.05 -3.71 -5.41
CA LEU A 332 17.91 -3.44 -6.58
C LEU A 332 18.13 -1.94 -6.81
N GLU A 333 17.31 -1.08 -6.19
CA GLU A 333 17.46 0.37 -6.26
C GLU A 333 18.85 0.78 -5.74
N ARG A 334 19.46 1.78 -6.39
CA ARG A 334 20.78 2.29 -6.02
C ARG A 334 20.78 2.91 -4.62
N VAL A 335 19.66 3.50 -4.23
CA VAL A 335 19.30 3.84 -2.84
C VAL A 335 18.06 3.02 -2.46
N PRO A 336 18.21 1.86 -1.80
CA PRO A 336 17.07 1.01 -1.47
C PRO A 336 16.02 1.71 -0.59
N SER A 337 14.76 1.63 -1.01
CA SER A 337 13.63 2.24 -0.29
C SER A 337 13.06 1.42 0.87
N VAL A 338 13.46 0.14 1.02
CA VAL A 338 12.96 -0.72 2.11
C VAL A 338 13.40 -0.17 3.46
N ILE A 339 12.43 0.31 4.23
CA ILE A 339 12.67 0.86 5.56
C ILE A 339 13.00 -0.29 6.54
N ASP A 340 14.01 -0.09 7.38
CA ASP A 340 14.45 -0.98 8.47
C ASP A 340 15.10 -2.32 8.04
N SER A 341 15.67 -2.40 6.82
CA SER A 341 16.62 -3.49 6.49
C SER A 341 17.86 -3.44 7.38
N ASN A 342 18.44 -4.59 7.74
CA ASN A 342 19.71 -4.62 8.48
C ASN A 342 20.78 -3.87 7.68
N PRO A 343 21.44 -2.85 8.27
CA PRO A 343 22.41 -2.04 7.56
C PRO A 343 23.60 -2.90 7.14
N ARG A 344 24.02 -2.76 5.87
CA ARG A 344 25.26 -3.33 5.38
C ARG A 344 26.38 -2.32 5.62
N TYR A 345 27.40 -2.75 6.34
CA TYR A 345 28.50 -1.88 6.74
C TYR A 345 29.85 -2.60 6.74
N LEU A 346 30.91 -1.81 6.67
CA LEU A 346 32.31 -2.23 6.83
C LEU A 346 32.99 -1.29 7.83
N ILE A 347 33.81 -1.87 8.73
CA ILE A 347 34.72 -1.10 9.57
C ILE A 347 36.14 -1.34 9.10
N PHE A 348 36.84 -0.28 8.70
CA PHE A 348 38.24 -0.36 8.26
C PHE A 348 39.06 0.77 8.87
N GLY A 349 39.97 0.44 9.80
CA GLY A 349 40.82 1.43 10.45
C GLY A 349 40.08 2.52 11.23
N GLY A 350 38.90 2.20 11.80
CA GLY A 350 38.02 3.15 12.49
C GLY A 350 36.89 3.70 11.61
N LEU A 351 37.14 3.81 10.30
CA LEU A 351 36.16 4.26 9.31
C LEU A 351 34.97 3.31 9.25
N VAL A 352 33.76 3.85 9.43
CA VAL A 352 32.52 3.11 9.23
C VAL A 352 31.90 3.52 7.92
N ILE A 353 31.91 2.58 6.98
CA ILE A 353 31.35 2.72 5.65
C ILE A 353 30.02 1.97 5.64
N GLN A 354 28.95 2.60 5.17
CA GLN A 354 27.61 1.99 5.10
C GLN A 354 27.02 2.16 3.70
N GLU A 355 26.14 1.23 3.32
CA GLU A 355 25.27 1.40 2.16
C GLU A 355 24.25 2.51 2.43
N LEU A 356 24.11 3.47 1.50
CA LEU A 356 23.08 4.50 1.57
C LEU A 356 21.73 3.88 1.23
N THR A 357 20.80 3.97 2.19
CA THR A 357 19.43 3.48 2.09
C THR A 357 18.47 4.54 2.61
N GLU A 358 17.19 4.46 2.26
CA GLU A 358 16.18 5.31 2.92
C GLU A 358 16.13 5.06 4.44
N GLY A 359 16.43 3.84 4.90
CA GLY A 359 16.56 3.52 6.33
C GLY A 359 17.67 4.32 7.02
N LEU A 360 18.84 4.43 6.38
CA LEU A 360 19.93 5.28 6.86
C LEU A 360 19.50 6.75 6.83
N LEU A 361 18.93 7.24 5.73
CA LEU A 361 18.44 8.62 5.63
C LEU A 361 17.42 8.96 6.73
N GLN A 362 16.55 8.03 7.10
CA GLN A 362 15.59 8.22 8.19
C GLN A 362 16.22 8.29 9.59
N SER A 363 17.49 7.92 9.76
CA SER A 363 18.19 8.06 11.05
C SER A 363 18.33 9.52 11.50
N TRP A 364 18.29 10.49 10.55
CA TRP A 364 18.24 11.92 10.84
C TRP A 364 16.89 12.43 11.41
N GLY A 365 15.94 11.53 11.67
CA GLY A 365 14.68 11.77 12.36
C GLY A 365 13.51 12.10 11.41
N ALA A 366 12.37 12.50 11.99
CA ALA A 366 11.11 12.67 11.23
C ALA A 366 11.21 13.68 10.07
N ASN A 367 12.12 14.64 10.16
CA ASN A 367 12.39 15.67 9.14
C ASN A 367 13.66 15.38 8.33
N TRP A 368 14.05 14.11 8.16
CA TRP A 368 15.30 13.72 7.51
C TRP A 368 15.50 14.35 6.12
N ARG A 369 14.44 14.53 5.33
CA ARG A 369 14.48 15.20 4.02
C ARG A 369 15.02 16.63 4.06
N LYS A 370 15.06 17.25 5.24
CA LYS A 370 15.63 18.59 5.49
C LYS A 370 16.93 18.56 6.30
N ARG A 371 17.34 17.39 6.80
CA ARG A 371 18.43 17.25 7.79
C ARG A 371 19.58 16.35 7.34
N ALA A 372 19.29 15.35 6.50
CA ALA A 372 20.33 14.48 5.96
C ALA A 372 21.28 15.29 5.05
N PRO A 373 22.54 14.85 4.89
CA PRO A 373 23.50 15.52 4.03
C PRO A 373 22.96 15.73 2.61
N LEU A 374 23.14 16.93 2.06
CA LEU A 374 22.66 17.29 0.73
C LEU A 374 23.11 16.29 -0.38
N PRO A 375 24.36 15.79 -0.39
CA PRO A 375 24.76 14.78 -1.37
C PRO A 375 23.94 13.48 -1.28
N TYR A 376 23.52 13.07 -0.08
CA TYR A 376 22.76 11.83 0.09
C TYR A 376 21.31 12.03 -0.40
N LEU A 377 20.74 13.19 -0.08
CA LEU A 377 19.42 13.59 -0.59
C LEU A 377 19.41 13.73 -2.12
N TYR A 378 20.52 14.17 -2.71
CA TYR A 378 20.66 14.25 -4.17
C TYR A 378 20.66 12.87 -4.82
N GLU A 379 21.42 11.90 -4.27
CA GLU A 379 21.41 10.51 -4.76
C GLU A 379 20.01 9.88 -4.64
N ASP A 380 19.34 10.05 -3.50
CA ASP A 380 17.97 9.55 -3.27
C ASP A 380 16.95 10.13 -4.26
N ALA A 381 17.00 11.44 -4.48
CA ALA A 381 16.02 12.14 -5.31
C ALA A 381 16.20 11.95 -6.82
N PHE A 382 17.44 11.79 -7.29
CA PHE A 382 17.75 11.85 -8.73
C PHE A 382 18.47 10.61 -9.28
N HIS A 383 19.02 9.74 -8.42
CA HIS A 383 19.82 8.58 -8.82
C HIS A 383 19.44 7.30 -8.06
N SER A 384 18.18 7.17 -7.62
CA SER A 384 17.75 5.99 -6.84
C SER A 384 17.52 4.74 -7.69
N TRP A 385 17.42 4.86 -9.02
CA TRP A 385 17.10 3.72 -9.88
C TRP A 385 18.24 2.68 -9.99
N PRO A 386 17.92 1.40 -10.27
CA PRO A 386 18.94 0.37 -10.43
C PRO A 386 19.90 0.68 -11.59
N GLU A 387 21.19 0.49 -11.35
CA GLU A 387 22.25 0.55 -12.37
C GLU A 387 23.00 -0.78 -12.41
N ASN A 388 23.45 -1.21 -13.60
CA ASN A 388 24.13 -2.49 -13.82
C ASN A 388 23.34 -3.67 -13.24
N GLY A 389 22.02 -3.68 -13.47
CA GLY A 389 21.13 -4.71 -12.91
C GLY A 389 21.01 -4.70 -11.39
N GLY A 390 21.29 -3.56 -10.73
CA GLY A 390 21.21 -3.39 -9.28
C GLY A 390 22.51 -3.71 -8.53
N ALA A 391 23.60 -4.01 -9.25
CA ALA A 391 24.91 -4.25 -8.65
C ALA A 391 25.57 -2.98 -8.10
N THR A 392 25.22 -1.81 -8.65
CA THR A 392 25.76 -0.54 -8.17
C THR A 392 24.97 -0.05 -6.94
N LYS A 393 25.67 0.13 -5.83
CA LYS A 393 25.13 0.74 -4.59
C LYS A 393 25.95 1.96 -4.19
N VAL A 394 25.32 2.90 -3.50
CA VAL A 394 26.02 4.07 -2.94
C VAL A 394 26.59 3.69 -1.59
N LEU A 395 27.91 3.85 -1.41
CA LEU A 395 28.59 3.68 -0.13
C LEU A 395 28.96 5.04 0.43
N VAL A 396 28.67 5.25 1.71
CA VAL A 396 28.95 6.51 2.42
C VAL A 396 29.87 6.27 3.60
N LEU A 397 30.81 7.19 3.82
CA LEU A 397 31.58 7.25 5.06
C LEU A 397 30.70 7.90 6.12
N GLN A 398 30.18 7.12 7.07
CA GLN A 398 29.24 7.60 8.08
C GLN A 398 29.96 8.22 9.28
N ARG A 399 31.07 7.61 9.72
CA ARG A 399 31.93 8.13 10.79
C ARG A 399 33.38 7.64 10.64
N VAL A 400 34.27 8.26 11.40
CA VAL A 400 35.70 7.93 11.55
C VAL A 400 35.97 7.46 12.97
#